data_AF-A0A1B7TEP8-F1
#
_entry.id   AF-A0A1B7TEP8-F1
#
_cell.length_a   1.000
_cell.length_b   1.000
_cell.length_c   1.000
_cell.angle_alpha   90.00
_cell.angle_beta   90.00
_cell.angle_gamma   90.00
#
_symmetry.space_group_name_H-M   'P 1'
#
loop_
_entity.id
_entity.type
_entity.pdbx_description
1 polymer ?
#
loop_
_entity_poly.entity_id
_entity_poly.type
_entity_poly.pdbx_seq_one_letter_code
_entity_poly.pdbx_strand_id
1 'polypeptide(L)'
;IPAIYSFKIIQVPEKPMELISVIYEFDTLQNLTIKNKKLGELINDKQQRVVDYYSFLIDTFNGEIYLQGKLPVNKLGERREKITTLSQHEIKSNCIKYSDIYA
;
A
#
# COMPACT_ATOMS: atom_id res chain seq x y z
N ILE A 1 -3.89 -15.26 -5.64
CA ILE A 1 -4.32 -14.22 -6.60
C ILE A 1 -4.83 -13.05 -5.78
N PRO A 2 -4.33 -11.82 -5.99
CA PRO A 2 -4.81 -10.65 -5.24
C PRO A 2 -6.30 -10.42 -5.48
N ALA A 3 -7.04 -10.05 -4.43
CA ALA A 3 -8.47 -9.78 -4.52
C ALA A 3 -8.71 -8.27 -4.64
N ILE A 4 -9.66 -7.84 -5.47
CA ILE A 4 -10.09 -6.44 -5.48
C ILE A 4 -10.86 -6.20 -4.18
N TYR A 5 -10.32 -5.33 -3.33
CA TYR A 5 -10.98 -4.90 -2.10
C TYR A 5 -12.01 -3.80 -2.39
N SER A 6 -11.60 -2.80 -3.15
CA SER A 6 -12.49 -1.72 -3.60
C SER A 6 -11.95 -1.06 -4.86
N PHE A 7 -12.81 -0.34 -5.57
CA PHE A 7 -12.39 0.53 -6.64
C PHE A 7 -13.27 1.78 -6.68
N LYS A 8 -12.74 2.84 -7.28
CA LYS A 8 -13.44 4.10 -7.51
C LYS A 8 -13.02 4.67 -8.85
N ILE A 9 -14.02 5.04 -9.66
CA ILE A 9 -13.81 5.81 -10.88
C ILE A 9 -13.73 7.29 -10.50
N ILE A 10 -12.74 7.98 -11.03
CA ILE A 10 -12.46 9.40 -10.82
C ILE A 10 -12.47 10.06 -12.19
N GLN A 11 -13.50 10.87 -12.42
CA GLN A 11 -13.56 11.76 -13.58
C GLN A 11 -12.91 13.08 -13.20
N VAL A 12 -11.97 13.55 -14.00
CA VAL A 12 -11.36 14.87 -13.81
C VAL A 12 -12.12 15.87 -14.68
N PRO A 13 -12.82 16.86 -14.09
CA PRO A 13 -13.55 17.85 -14.86
C PRO A 13 -12.64 18.53 -15.89
N GLU A 14 -13.18 18.80 -17.07
CA GLU A 14 -12.50 19.51 -18.17
C GLU A 14 -11.27 18.80 -18.75
N LYS A 15 -10.99 17.55 -18.34
CA LYS A 15 -9.94 16.72 -18.92
C LYS A 15 -10.54 15.45 -19.53
N PRO A 16 -10.03 14.97 -20.69
CA PRO A 16 -10.48 13.72 -21.30
C PRO A 16 -9.95 12.48 -20.57
N MET A 17 -9.60 12.61 -19.29
CA MET A 17 -8.91 11.58 -18.52
C MET A 17 -9.88 10.94 -17.54
N GLU A 18 -10.00 9.62 -17.64
CA GLU A 18 -10.69 8.80 -16.65
C GLU A 18 -9.63 8.05 -15.84
N LEU A 19 -9.68 8.23 -14.52
CA LEU A 19 -8.78 7.54 -13.61
C LEU A 19 -9.57 6.49 -12.85
N ILE A 20 -8.99 5.31 -12.66
CA ILE A 20 -9.57 4.28 -11.80
C ILE A 20 -8.61 4.05 -10.63
N SER A 21 -9.05 4.37 -9.42
CA SER A 21 -8.35 3.98 -8.21
C SER A 21 -8.84 2.59 -7.81
N VAL A 22 -7.92 1.61 -7.69
CA VAL A 22 -8.23 0.23 -7.30
C VAL A 22 -7.38 -0.15 -6.10
N ILE A 23 -8.01 -0.70 -5.08
CA ILE A 23 -7.34 -1.25 -3.91
C ILE A 23 -7.39 -2.76 -4.01
N TYR A 24 -6.22 -3.39 -3.98
CA TYR A 24 -6.07 -4.85 -3.96
C TYR A 24 -5.66 -5.33 -2.57
N GLU A 25 -6.28 -6.41 -2.10
CA GLU A 25 -5.86 -7.20 -0.94
C GLU A 25 -4.88 -8.30 -1.39
N PHE A 26 -3.72 -8.32 -0.74
CA PHE A 26 -2.67 -9.31 -0.93
C PHE A 26 -2.49 -10.10 0.36
N ASP A 27 -3.06 -11.30 0.38
CA ASP A 27 -2.83 -12.29 1.44
C ASP A 27 -1.71 -13.24 1.00
N THR A 28 -0.53 -13.07 1.60
CA THR A 28 0.71 -13.71 1.14
C THR A 28 1.51 -14.26 2.30
N LEU A 29 2.29 -15.31 2.04
CA LEU A 29 3.26 -15.85 2.98
C LEU A 29 4.65 -15.31 2.60
N GLN A 30 5.17 -14.36 3.37
CA GLN A 30 6.41 -13.65 3.06
C GLN A 30 7.50 -13.98 4.10
N ASN A 31 8.77 -13.99 3.68
CA ASN A 31 9.91 -14.03 4.59
C ASN A 31 10.63 -12.69 4.57
N LEU A 32 10.87 -12.08 5.74
CA LEU A 32 11.64 -10.86 5.87
C LEU A 32 12.88 -11.12 6.72
N THR A 33 14.04 -11.13 6.06
CA THR A 33 15.33 -11.28 6.74
C THR A 33 15.92 -9.90 7.11
N ILE A 34 16.01 -9.60 8.40
CA ILE A 34 16.63 -8.36 8.93
C ILE A 34 17.98 -8.71 9.55
N LYS A 35 19.04 -8.00 9.16
CA LYS A 35 20.39 -8.16 9.71
C LYS A 35 20.90 -6.87 10.34
N ASN A 36 21.53 -6.99 11.50
CA ASN A 36 22.28 -5.91 12.12
C ASN A 36 23.58 -5.70 11.35
N LYS A 37 23.71 -4.57 10.64
CA LYS A 37 24.92 -4.28 9.85
C LYS A 37 26.20 -4.16 10.68
N LYS A 38 26.10 -3.79 11.97
CA LYS A 38 27.27 -3.57 12.84
C LYS A 38 27.78 -4.87 13.47
N LEU A 39 26.86 -5.76 13.86
CA LEU A 39 27.18 -7.00 14.57
C LEU A 39 27.15 -8.23 13.66
N GLY A 40 26.62 -8.11 12.43
CA GLY A 40 26.39 -9.24 11.52
C GLY A 40 25.24 -10.16 11.95
N GLU A 41 24.67 -9.93 13.14
CA GLU A 41 23.61 -10.74 13.73
C GLU A 41 22.29 -10.63 12.98
N LEU A 42 21.59 -11.74 12.93
CA LEU A 42 20.30 -11.85 12.27
C LEU A 42 19.19 -11.52 13.28
N ILE A 43 18.46 -10.44 13.01
CA ILE A 43 17.41 -9.91 13.89
C ILE A 43 16.07 -10.62 13.64
N ASN A 44 15.77 -10.95 12.38
CA ASN A 44 14.55 -11.65 12.00
C ASN A 44 14.80 -12.48 10.74
N ASP A 45 14.35 -13.74 10.70
CA ASP A 45 14.36 -14.62 9.51
C ASP A 45 13.06 -15.42 9.35
N LYS A 46 11.99 -14.95 10.01
CA LYS A 46 10.77 -15.76 10.10
C LYS A 46 9.86 -15.48 8.92
N GLN A 47 9.45 -16.58 8.28
CA GLN A 47 8.32 -16.57 7.38
C GLN A 47 7.03 -16.29 8.16
N GLN A 48 6.22 -15.38 7.65
CA GLN A 48 4.95 -14.98 8.26
C GLN A 48 3.90 -14.67 7.21
N ARG A 49 2.63 -14.89 7.57
CA ARG A 49 1.49 -14.53 6.74
C ARG A 49 1.20 -13.03 6.92
N VAL A 50 1.06 -12.32 5.81
CA VAL A 50 0.91 -10.88 5.74
C VAL A 50 -0.27 -10.58 4.84
N VAL A 51 -1.17 -9.72 5.32
CA VAL A 51 -2.29 -9.20 4.55
C VAL A 51 -2.07 -7.71 4.33
N ASP A 52 -1.77 -7.34 3.09
CA ASP A 52 -1.47 -5.97 2.70
C ASP A 52 -2.50 -5.45 1.70
N TYR A 53 -2.80 -4.15 1.80
CA TYR A 53 -3.71 -3.47 0.87
C TYR A 53 -2.94 -2.42 0.09
N TYR A 54 -2.85 -2.57 -1.22
CA TYR A 54 -2.14 -1.64 -2.10
C TYR A 54 -3.13 -0.91 -3.00
N SER A 55 -2.99 0.41 -3.04
CA SER A 55 -3.77 1.28 -3.93
C SER A 55 -3.00 1.51 -5.22
N PHE A 56 -3.69 1.31 -6.33
CA PHE A 56 -3.21 1.61 -7.66
C PHE A 56 -4.11 2.67 -8.29
N LEU A 57 -3.51 3.57 -9.05
CA LEU A 57 -4.20 4.51 -9.92
C LEU A 57 -3.95 4.08 -11.36
N ILE A 58 -5.02 3.81 -12.09
CA ILE A 58 -4.99 3.43 -13.49
C ILE A 58 -5.43 4.65 -14.29
N ASP A 59 -4.56 5.14 -15.17
CA ASP A 59 -4.92 6.11 -16.20
C ASP A 59 -5.43 5.35 -17.42
N THR A 60 -6.73 5.39 -17.68
CA THR A 60 -7.33 4.66 -18.80
C THR A 60 -7.06 5.32 -20.15
N PHE A 61 -6.65 6.60 -20.15
CA PHE A 61 -6.35 7.33 -21.36
C PHE A 61 -4.99 6.89 -21.93
N ASN A 62 -3.97 6.80 -21.07
CA ASN A 62 -2.61 6.38 -21.47
C ASN A 62 -2.34 4.88 -21.24
N GLY A 63 -3.22 4.18 -20.52
CA GLY A 63 -3.04 2.77 -20.16
C GLY A 63 -1.98 2.53 -19.08
N GLU A 64 -1.64 3.57 -18.31
CA GLU A 64 -0.59 3.53 -17.30
C GLU A 64 -1.14 3.15 -15.92
N ILE A 65 -0.31 2.51 -15.11
CA ILE A 65 -0.67 2.06 -13.75
C ILE A 65 0.38 2.57 -12.77
N TYR A 66 -0.09 3.24 -11.73
CA TYR A 66 0.72 3.87 -10.70
C TYR A 66 0.42 3.26 -9.33
N LEU A 67 1.45 2.79 -8.62
CA LEU A 67 1.32 2.40 -7.23
C LEU A 67 1.24 3.65 -6.35
N GLN A 68 0.07 3.92 -5.76
CA GLN A 68 -0.11 5.08 -4.88
C GLN A 68 0.38 4.82 -3.45
N GLY A 69 0.46 3.55 -3.05
CA GLY A 69 1.03 3.15 -1.78
C GLY A 69 0.21 2.06 -1.07
N LYS A 70 0.55 1.85 0.19
CA LYS A 70 -0.07 0.86 1.07
C LYS A 70 -1.08 1.53 2.00
N LEU A 71 -2.29 0.97 2.10
CA LEU A 71 -3.26 1.40 3.09
C LEU A 71 -2.97 0.74 4.44
N PRO A 72 -2.93 1.51 5.54
CA PRO A 72 -2.84 0.94 6.87
C PRO A 72 -4.16 0.26 7.26
N VAL A 73 -4.04 -0.95 7.83
CA VAL A 73 -5.17 -1.82 8.19
C VAL A 73 -6.18 -1.10 9.10
N ASN A 74 -5.71 -0.22 9.99
CA ASN A 74 -6.55 0.51 10.95
C ASN A 74 -7.53 1.52 10.29
N LYS A 75 -7.33 1.85 9.02
CA LYS A 75 -8.21 2.77 8.26
C LYS A 75 -9.23 2.02 7.39
N LEU A 76 -9.14 0.69 7.34
CA LEU A 76 -10.09 -0.18 6.68
C LEU A 76 -11.07 -0.62 7.77
N GLY A 77 -12.34 -0.23 7.65
CA GLY A 77 -13.37 -0.50 8.66
C GLY A 77 -13.27 -1.93 9.19
N GLU A 78 -13.25 -2.06 10.51
CA GLU A 78 -12.84 -3.27 11.24
C GLU A 78 -13.45 -4.55 10.67
N ARG A 79 -12.63 -5.36 9.99
CA ARG A 79 -12.86 -6.80 9.89
C ARG A 79 -11.59 -7.56 9.52
N ARG A 80 -10.89 -8.02 10.56
CA ARG A 80 -10.37 -9.39 10.75
C ARG A 80 -9.34 -9.33 11.88
N GLU A 81 -9.75 -9.84 13.04
CA GLU A 81 -8.89 -10.04 14.18
C GLU A 81 -7.68 -10.92 13.80
N LYS A 82 -6.49 -10.49 14.24
CA LYS A 82 -5.16 -11.11 14.09
C LYS A 82 -4.50 -11.00 12.71
N ILE A 83 -4.17 -9.77 12.28
CA ILE A 83 -3.17 -9.54 11.23
C ILE A 83 -1.89 -9.01 11.88
N THR A 84 -0.82 -9.80 11.85
CA THR A 84 0.50 -9.36 12.27
C THR A 84 1.05 -8.43 11.19
N THR A 85 0.98 -7.11 11.41
CA THR A 85 1.62 -6.15 10.53
C THR A 85 3.13 -6.29 10.64
N LEU A 86 3.79 -6.59 9.52
CA LEU A 86 5.24 -6.49 9.40
C LEU A 86 5.68 -5.04 9.70
N SER A 87 6.23 -4.85 10.90
CA SER A 87 6.91 -3.62 11.38
C SER A 87 6.18 -2.31 11.06
N GLN A 88 5.26 -1.90 11.93
CA GLN A 88 5.10 -0.46 12.20
C GLN A 88 6.34 0.02 12.95
N HIS A 89 7.47 0.20 12.26
CA HIS A 89 8.34 1.28 12.67
C HIS A 89 7.67 2.54 12.15
N GLU A 90 7.34 3.46 13.06
CA GLU A 90 6.94 4.83 12.74
C GLU A 90 8.06 5.51 11.95
N ILE A 91 8.15 5.19 10.66
CA ILE A 91 8.77 6.10 9.72
C ILE A 91 7.79 7.27 9.71
N LYS A 92 8.15 8.36 10.40
CA LYS A 92 7.57 9.69 10.15
C LYS A 92 7.85 10.02 8.69
N SER A 93 7.06 9.45 7.79
CA SER A 93 7.02 9.86 6.41
C SER A 93 6.40 11.24 6.44
N ASN A 94 7.23 12.25 6.27
CA ASN A 94 6.78 13.55 5.77
C ASN A 94 6.16 13.30 4.39
N CYS A 95 4.93 12.81 4.37
CA CYS A 95 4.09 12.84 3.19
C CYS A 95 3.78 14.31 2.95
N ILE A 96 4.58 14.94 2.09
CA ILE A 96 4.22 16.20 1.45
C ILE A 96 2.84 15.94 0.83
N LYS A 97 1.81 16.62 1.33
CA LYS A 97 0.49 16.52 0.71
C LYS A 97 0.60 17.22 -0.64
N TYR A 98 -0.03 16.66 -1.67
CA TYR A 98 -0.10 17.31 -2.98
C TYR A 98 -0.75 18.71 -2.92
N SER A 99 -1.52 19.01 -1.86
CA SER A 99 -2.04 20.34 -1.56
C SER A 99 -0.96 21.38 -1.25
N ASP A 100 0.22 20.95 -0.80
CA ASP A 100 1.28 21.83 -0.31
C ASP A 100 2.27 22.21 -1.43
N ILE A 101 2.11 21.63 -2.63
CA ILE A 101 2.97 21.89 -3.81
C ILE A 101 2.43 23.05 -4.65
N TYR A 102 1.17 23.44 -4.46
CA TYR A 102 0.48 24.47 -5.26
C TYR A 102 -0.15 25.60 -4.42
N ALA A 103 0.35 25.83 -3.20
CA ALA A 103 -0.05 26.96 -2.36
C ALA A 103 0.88 28.17 -2.56
#